data_AF-A0A9J7B037-F1
#
_entry.id   AF-A0A9J7B037-F1
#
_cell.length_a   1.000
_cell.length_b   1.000
_cell.length_c   1.000
_cell.angle_alpha   90.00
_cell.angle_beta   90.00
_cell.angle_gamma   90.00
#
_symmetry.space_group_name_H-M   'P 1'
#
loop_
_entity.id
_entity.type
_entity.pdbx_description
1 polymer ?
#
loop_
_entity_poly.entity_id
_entity_poly.type
_entity_poly.pdbx_seq_one_letter_code
_entity_poly.pdbx_strand_id
1 'polypeptide(L)'
;MEGLAGRLREARQQLGLTQAKLAERFGIPYRTVQDGELGHSTPGARVLAAYAQHNVDVNWLLTGKRISDGTKESEPKARKSSAPIKGRNFRIRSRRVVQIPHYDPFDPDSFDPDKPDSVLSITPSRLTAYSIDYAILGREDAELATTTVIDESTSGGLKKGTLVLFDTSVREKLPAERYIVRDGKVLTVSTKEHLGPDQTVLGRIAYALTPQS
;
A
#
# COMPACT_ATOMS: atom_id res chain seq x y z
N MET A 1 -22.15 5.58 27.29
CA MET A 1 -21.04 5.49 26.31
C MET A 1 -20.86 4.01 26.00
N GLU A 2 -21.33 3.54 24.84
CA GLU A 2 -21.38 2.09 24.56
C GLU A 2 -19.96 1.53 24.30
N GLY A 3 -19.61 0.45 25.00
CA GLY A 3 -18.33 -0.23 24.87
C GLY A 3 -18.19 -0.98 23.54
N LEU A 4 -17.12 -1.78 23.41
CA LEU A 4 -16.85 -2.58 22.20
C LEU A 4 -18.05 -3.43 21.75
N ALA A 5 -18.79 -4.01 22.69
CA ALA A 5 -20.00 -4.80 22.41
C ALA A 5 -21.10 -3.98 21.70
N GLY A 6 -21.32 -2.74 22.14
CA GLY A 6 -22.28 -1.84 21.50
C GLY A 6 -21.85 -1.47 20.09
N ARG A 7 -20.55 -1.20 19.88
CA ARG A 7 -20.01 -0.88 18.55
C ARG A 7 -20.03 -2.06 17.58
N LEU A 8 -19.84 -3.30 18.05
CA LEU A 8 -20.05 -4.51 17.25
C LEU A 8 -21.49 -4.61 16.76
N ARG A 9 -22.45 -4.34 17.65
CA ARG A 9 -23.87 -4.33 17.31
C ARG A 9 -24.22 -3.22 16.32
N GLU A 10 -23.70 -2.01 16.54
CA GLU A 10 -23.89 -0.86 15.64
C GLU A 10 -23.30 -1.15 14.26
N ALA A 11 -22.09 -1.70 14.18
CA ALA A 11 -21.45 -2.08 12.92
C ALA A 11 -22.30 -3.09 12.14
N ARG A 12 -22.84 -4.12 12.82
CA ARG A 12 -23.75 -5.08 12.19
C ARG A 12 -25.02 -4.42 11.66
N GLN A 13 -25.61 -3.51 12.44
CA GLN A 13 -26.83 -2.79 12.04
C GLN A 13 -26.57 -1.89 10.83
N GLN A 14 -25.41 -1.23 10.76
CA GLN A 14 -24.99 -0.43 9.60
C GLN A 14 -24.82 -1.28 8.33
N LEU A 15 -24.45 -2.55 8.46
CA LEU A 15 -24.42 -3.51 7.35
C LEU A 15 -25.82 -4.05 6.97
N GLY A 16 -26.87 -3.70 7.72
CA GLY A 16 -28.23 -4.17 7.49
C GLY A 16 -28.44 -5.66 7.78
N LEU A 17 -27.60 -6.26 8.64
CA LEU A 17 -27.59 -7.71 8.88
C LEU A 17 -28.21 -8.09 10.22
N THR A 18 -28.85 -9.26 10.26
CA THR A 18 -29.15 -9.95 11.52
C THR A 18 -27.88 -10.63 12.04
N GLN A 19 -27.84 -11.02 13.32
CA GLN A 19 -26.67 -11.74 13.88
C GLN A 19 -26.38 -13.04 13.11
N ALA A 20 -27.43 -13.76 12.69
CA ALA A 20 -27.30 -14.98 11.90
C ALA A 20 -26.70 -14.70 10.51
N LYS A 21 -27.18 -13.67 9.81
CA LYS A 21 -26.66 -13.27 8.51
C LYS A 21 -25.22 -12.74 8.59
N LEU A 22 -24.85 -12.08 9.69
CA LEU A 22 -23.47 -11.65 9.91
C LEU A 22 -22.56 -12.87 10.13
N ALA A 23 -22.97 -13.82 10.98
CA ALA A 23 -22.22 -15.04 11.24
C ALA A 23 -21.93 -15.82 9.95
N GLU A 24 -22.96 -16.02 9.13
CA GLU A 24 -22.86 -16.66 7.82
C GLU A 24 -21.94 -15.88 6.87
N ARG A 25 -22.19 -14.57 6.71
CA ARG A 25 -21.44 -13.72 5.78
C ARG A 25 -19.96 -13.59 6.16
N PHE A 26 -19.65 -13.56 7.45
CA PHE A 26 -18.29 -13.37 7.95
C PHE A 26 -17.55 -14.70 8.16
N GLY A 27 -18.24 -15.84 8.01
CA GLY A 27 -17.67 -17.16 8.30
C GLY A 27 -17.27 -17.33 9.77
N ILE A 28 -18.06 -16.75 10.69
CA ILE A 28 -17.83 -16.74 12.14
C ILE A 28 -18.96 -17.54 12.82
N PRO A 29 -18.68 -18.34 13.86
CA PRO A 29 -19.75 -19.01 14.60
C PRO A 29 -20.77 -18.03 15.16
N TYR A 30 -22.06 -18.31 15.02
CA TYR A 30 -23.15 -17.46 15.52
C TYR A 30 -22.99 -17.09 17.00
N ARG A 31 -22.54 -18.05 17.81
CA ARG A 31 -22.29 -17.84 19.23
C ARG A 31 -21.19 -16.81 19.51
N THR A 32 -20.15 -16.77 18.68
CA THR A 32 -19.09 -15.74 18.78
C THR A 32 -19.64 -14.34 18.48
N VAL A 33 -20.55 -14.21 17.52
CA VAL A 33 -21.22 -12.93 17.22
C VAL A 33 -22.11 -12.51 18.39
N GLN A 34 -22.91 -13.44 18.92
CA GLN A 34 -23.79 -13.21 20.06
C GLN A 34 -23.02 -12.81 21.32
N ASP A 35 -21.99 -13.57 21.69
CA ASP A 35 -21.17 -13.32 22.88
C ASP A 35 -20.37 -12.01 22.75
N GLY A 36 -19.91 -11.66 21.55
CA GLY A 36 -19.24 -10.39 21.28
C GLY A 36 -20.18 -9.19 21.44
N GLU A 37 -21.41 -9.26 20.90
CA GLU A 37 -22.39 -8.17 21.00
C GLU A 37 -23.06 -8.06 22.39
N LEU A 38 -22.96 -9.09 23.23
CA LEU A 38 -23.36 -9.06 24.64
C LEU A 38 -22.21 -8.62 25.55
N GLY A 39 -20.97 -8.54 25.03
CA GLY A 39 -19.78 -8.21 25.81
C GLY A 39 -19.27 -9.35 26.69
N HIS A 40 -19.71 -10.59 26.44
CA HIS A 40 -19.24 -11.79 27.13
C HIS A 40 -17.87 -12.26 26.61
N SER A 41 -17.49 -11.84 25.40
CA SER A 41 -16.17 -12.13 24.85
C SER A 41 -15.59 -10.95 24.07
N THR A 42 -14.27 -10.81 24.14
CA THR A 42 -13.53 -9.86 23.31
C THR A 42 -13.27 -10.50 21.94
N PRO A 43 -13.63 -9.84 20.82
CA PRO A 43 -13.37 -10.35 19.48
C PRO A 43 -11.88 -10.52 19.23
N GLY A 44 -11.47 -11.72 18.84
CA GLY A 44 -10.09 -11.99 18.41
C GLY A 44 -9.78 -11.44 17.02
N ALA A 45 -8.50 -11.49 16.63
CA ALA A 45 -8.00 -10.92 15.37
C ALA A 45 -8.78 -11.39 14.12
N ARG A 46 -9.20 -12.67 14.07
CA ARG A 46 -10.00 -13.21 12.96
C ARG A 46 -11.37 -12.54 12.81
N VAL A 47 -12.02 -12.20 13.93
CA VAL A 47 -13.31 -11.51 13.92
C VAL A 47 -13.13 -10.07 13.44
N LEU A 48 -12.11 -9.36 13.94
CA LEU A 48 -11.79 -8.00 13.52
C LEU A 48 -11.42 -7.91 12.04
N ALA A 49 -10.67 -8.89 11.52
CA ALA A 49 -10.32 -8.97 10.11
C ALA A 49 -11.57 -9.13 9.22
N ALA A 50 -12.55 -9.93 9.65
CA ALA A 50 -13.82 -10.07 8.93
C ALA A 50 -14.60 -8.74 8.89
N TYR A 51 -14.62 -7.98 9.99
CA TYR A 51 -15.19 -6.62 9.98
C TYR A 51 -14.46 -5.69 8.99
N ALA A 52 -13.13 -5.72 8.96
CA ALA A 52 -12.34 -4.92 8.01
C ALA A 52 -12.66 -5.26 6.54
N GLN A 53 -12.77 -6.56 6.21
CA GLN A 53 -13.13 -7.04 4.87
C GLN A 53 -14.52 -6.56 4.40
N HIS A 54 -15.37 -6.17 5.34
CA HIS A 54 -16.70 -5.63 5.08
C HIS A 54 -16.78 -4.10 5.28
N ASN A 55 -15.65 -3.40 5.09
CA ASN A 55 -15.54 -1.94 5.16
C ASN A 55 -15.99 -1.34 6.51
N VAL A 56 -15.88 -2.10 7.60
CA VAL A 56 -16.07 -1.55 8.95
C VAL A 56 -14.73 -1.04 9.47
N ASP A 57 -14.71 0.22 9.92
CA ASP A 57 -13.55 0.82 10.56
C ASP A 57 -13.23 0.10 11.88
N VAL A 58 -12.20 -0.74 11.87
CA VAL A 58 -11.73 -1.49 13.03
C VAL A 58 -11.15 -0.57 14.11
N ASN A 59 -10.55 0.56 13.74
CA ASN A 59 -10.05 1.52 14.71
C ASN A 59 -11.21 2.14 15.49
N TRP A 60 -12.29 2.55 14.81
CA TRP A 60 -13.51 2.97 15.49
C TRP A 60 -14.12 1.85 16.33
N LEU A 61 -14.17 0.62 15.81
CA LEU A 61 -14.71 -0.53 16.53
C LEU A 61 -14.00 -0.73 17.88
N LEU A 62 -12.67 -0.64 17.90
CA LEU A 62 -11.86 -0.82 19.10
C LEU A 62 -11.88 0.39 20.03
N THR A 63 -11.79 1.61 19.50
CA THR A 63 -11.53 2.82 20.29
C THR A 63 -12.77 3.70 20.52
N GLY A 64 -13.83 3.49 19.75
CA GLY A 64 -15.01 4.36 19.70
C GLY A 64 -14.76 5.72 19.03
N LYS A 65 -13.54 5.98 18.57
CA LYS A 65 -13.19 7.21 17.85
C LYS A 65 -13.22 6.92 16.36
N ARG A 66 -14.20 7.48 15.66
CA ARG A 66 -14.15 7.55 14.19
C ARG A 66 -12.99 8.46 13.83
N ILE A 67 -12.23 8.11 12.81
CA ILE A 67 -11.28 9.05 12.22
C ILE A 67 -12.15 10.21 11.72
N SER A 68 -12.09 11.35 12.40
CA SER A 68 -12.96 12.48 12.13
C SER A 68 -12.59 13.07 10.78
N ASP A 69 -13.50 12.95 9.81
CA ASP A 69 -13.52 13.74 8.58
C ASP A 69 -13.41 15.22 8.95
N GLY A 70 -12.27 15.81 8.59
CA GLY A 70 -11.85 17.09 9.14
C GLY A 70 -10.97 17.91 8.21
N THR A 71 -11.21 17.88 6.90
CA THR A 71 -11.17 19.11 6.06
C THR A 71 -11.85 18.90 4.70
N LYS A 72 -13.07 19.44 4.63
CA LYS A 72 -13.80 19.98 3.47
C LYS A 72 -13.71 19.26 2.11
N GLU A 73 -14.83 18.62 1.82
CA GLU A 73 -15.45 18.42 0.53
C GLU A 73 -15.16 19.53 -0.51
N SER A 74 -14.56 19.13 -1.63
CA SER A 74 -14.90 19.67 -2.94
C SER A 74 -15.36 18.48 -3.78
N GLU A 75 -16.68 18.47 -4.07
CA GLU A 75 -17.45 17.75 -5.10
C GLU A 75 -16.87 16.52 -5.82
N PRO A 76 -17.73 15.56 -6.23
CA PRO A 76 -17.31 14.34 -6.89
C PRO A 76 -16.72 14.68 -8.27
N LYS A 77 -15.40 14.85 -8.32
CA LYS A 77 -14.67 14.74 -9.58
C LYS A 77 -14.82 13.30 -10.01
N ALA A 78 -15.76 13.12 -10.93
CA ALA A 78 -15.79 12.15 -12.01
C ALA A 78 -14.73 11.05 -11.88
N ARG A 79 -15.15 9.79 -12.02
CA ARG A 79 -14.29 8.69 -12.49
C ARG A 79 -13.34 9.24 -13.56
N LYS A 80 -12.13 9.59 -13.15
CA LYS A 80 -11.06 10.14 -13.97
C LYS A 80 -9.85 9.37 -13.50
N SER A 81 -9.48 8.40 -14.33
CA SER A 81 -8.11 7.93 -14.58
C SER A 81 -7.15 8.06 -13.39
N SER A 82 -6.79 6.91 -12.82
CA SER A 82 -5.50 6.63 -12.19
C SER A 82 -4.56 7.85 -12.15
N ALA A 83 -4.41 8.46 -10.97
CA ALA A 83 -3.35 9.43 -10.79
C ALA A 83 -2.03 8.72 -11.19
N PRO A 84 -1.22 9.31 -12.09
CA PRO A 84 0.01 8.65 -12.50
C PRO A 84 0.91 8.50 -11.27
N ILE A 85 1.41 7.29 -11.06
CA ILE A 85 2.52 7.06 -10.13
C ILE A 85 3.65 7.95 -10.61
N LYS A 86 4.03 8.91 -9.78
CA LYS A 86 5.07 9.89 -10.05
C LYS A 86 6.09 9.79 -8.94
N GLY A 87 7.32 9.47 -9.30
CA GLY A 87 8.44 9.73 -8.42
C GLY A 87 8.57 11.23 -8.14
N ARG A 88 9.47 11.58 -7.23
CA ARG A 88 9.75 12.97 -6.86
C ARG A 88 11.15 13.34 -7.32
N ASN A 89 11.34 14.58 -7.76
CA ASN A 89 12.68 15.12 -7.99
C ASN A 89 13.35 15.33 -6.63
N PHE A 90 14.47 14.66 -6.39
CA PHE A 90 15.21 14.79 -5.14
C PHE A 90 16.26 15.88 -5.25
N ARG A 91 16.29 16.78 -4.27
CA ARG A 91 17.45 17.63 -4.02
C ARG A 91 17.99 17.25 -2.64
N ILE A 92 19.18 16.66 -2.59
CA ILE A 92 19.88 16.36 -1.32
C ILE A 92 20.23 17.71 -0.67
N ARG A 93 19.29 18.29 0.10
CA ARG A 93 19.49 19.58 0.77
C ARG A 93 20.27 19.45 2.07
N SER A 94 20.36 18.25 2.65
CA SER A 94 21.17 17.95 3.84
C SER A 94 21.85 16.60 3.70
N ARG A 95 23.12 16.48 4.12
CA ARG A 95 23.97 15.28 4.00
C ARG A 95 23.54 14.09 4.88
N ARG A 96 22.30 14.04 5.39
CA ARG A 96 21.94 13.10 6.47
C ARG A 96 20.97 11.99 6.05
N VAL A 97 19.90 12.29 5.31
CA VAL A 97 18.88 11.31 4.90
C VAL A 97 18.29 11.70 3.54
N VAL A 98 18.04 10.71 2.69
CA VAL A 98 17.26 10.79 1.45
C VAL A 98 15.89 10.18 1.72
N GLN A 99 14.83 10.91 1.38
CA GLN A 99 13.45 10.43 1.50
C GLN A 99 12.93 10.13 0.11
N ILE A 100 12.42 8.93 -0.14
CA ILE A 100 11.93 8.47 -1.45
C ILE A 100 10.49 7.97 -1.27
N PRO A 101 9.53 8.33 -2.14
CA PRO A 101 8.19 7.76 -2.11
C PRO A 101 8.24 6.23 -2.06
N HIS A 102 7.41 5.64 -1.23
CA HIS A 102 7.17 4.21 -1.15
C HIS A 102 5.70 3.94 -1.43
N TYR A 103 5.43 3.21 -2.51
CA TYR A 103 4.08 2.82 -2.90
C TYR A 103 3.76 1.43 -2.39
N ASP A 104 2.59 1.29 -1.75
CA ASP A 104 2.02 -0.03 -1.44
C ASP A 104 1.75 -0.76 -2.76
N PRO A 105 2.32 -1.96 -2.97
CA PRO A 105 2.10 -2.70 -4.20
C PRO A 105 0.68 -3.22 -4.38
N PHE A 106 -0.16 -3.25 -3.35
CA PHE A 106 -1.56 -3.68 -3.44
C PHE A 106 -2.54 -2.50 -3.46
N ASP A 107 -2.11 -1.31 -3.05
CA ASP A 107 -2.92 -0.09 -3.07
C ASP A 107 -2.06 1.18 -3.32
N PRO A 108 -1.47 1.32 -4.51
CA PRO A 108 -0.57 2.43 -4.81
C PRO A 108 -1.27 3.78 -4.86
N ASP A 109 -2.59 3.81 -5.02
CA ASP A 109 -3.38 5.03 -5.02
C ASP A 109 -3.59 5.59 -3.61
N SER A 110 -3.30 4.80 -2.55
CA SER A 110 -3.38 5.22 -1.15
C SER A 110 -2.17 5.99 -0.62
N PHE A 111 -1.21 6.29 -1.50
CA PHE A 111 0.01 7.02 -1.17
C PHE A 111 -0.28 8.32 -0.42
N ASP A 112 0.34 8.47 0.74
CA ASP A 112 0.21 9.64 1.58
C ASP A 112 1.60 10.03 2.12
N PRO A 113 2.17 11.17 1.71
CA PRO A 113 3.53 11.55 2.09
C PRO A 113 3.71 11.79 3.61
N ASP A 114 2.62 11.97 4.35
CA ASP A 114 2.65 12.14 5.81
C ASP A 114 2.64 10.80 6.55
N LYS A 115 2.33 9.68 5.86
CA LYS A 115 2.44 8.33 6.42
C LYS A 115 3.90 7.87 6.39
N PRO A 116 4.46 7.42 7.54
CA PRO A 116 5.83 6.91 7.60
C PRO A 116 6.11 5.79 6.59
N ASP A 117 5.16 4.88 6.39
CA ASP A 117 5.32 3.73 5.50
C ASP A 117 5.27 4.11 4.00
N SER A 118 4.78 5.30 3.67
CA SER A 118 4.77 5.82 2.30
C SER A 118 6.05 6.57 1.95
N VAL A 119 7.02 6.67 2.86
CA VAL A 119 8.29 7.38 2.61
C VAL A 119 9.47 6.55 3.13
N LEU A 120 10.25 5.99 2.20
CA LEU A 120 11.52 5.38 2.53
C LEU A 120 12.53 6.45 2.91
N SER A 121 12.95 6.46 4.17
CA SER A 121 14.04 7.29 4.66
C SER A 121 15.35 6.49 4.72
N ILE A 122 16.30 6.79 3.83
CA ILE A 122 17.58 6.07 3.71
C ILE A 122 18.77 7.02 3.87
N THR A 123 19.76 6.63 4.67
CA THR A 123 20.99 7.40 4.82
C THR A 123 21.88 7.25 3.59
N PRO A 124 22.72 8.23 3.25
CA PRO A 124 23.76 8.07 2.23
C PRO A 124 24.60 6.79 2.41
N SER A 125 25.06 6.49 3.64
CA SER A 125 25.81 5.26 3.91
C SER A 125 25.07 3.98 3.52
N ARG A 126 23.75 3.92 3.71
CA ARG A 126 22.94 2.78 3.26
C ARG A 126 22.81 2.74 1.75
N LEU A 127 22.68 3.87 1.06
CA LEU A 127 22.66 3.90 -0.42
C LEU A 127 23.92 3.25 -1.00
N THR A 128 25.08 3.54 -0.41
CA THR A 128 26.35 2.87 -0.76
C THR A 128 26.32 1.37 -0.48
N ALA A 129 25.76 0.94 0.66
CA ALA A 129 25.63 -0.48 1.00
C ALA A 129 24.74 -1.27 0.02
N TYR A 130 23.81 -0.60 -0.67
CA TYR A 130 22.99 -1.17 -1.72
C TYR A 130 23.54 -0.94 -3.14
N SER A 131 24.77 -0.42 -3.26
CA SER A 131 25.40 -0.08 -4.53
C SER A 131 24.56 0.87 -5.41
N ILE A 132 23.75 1.73 -4.79
CA ILE A 132 23.01 2.76 -5.53
C ILE A 132 23.99 3.86 -5.93
N ASP A 133 24.05 4.14 -7.24
CA ASP A 133 24.84 5.25 -7.75
C ASP A 133 24.22 6.59 -7.29
N TYR A 134 24.99 7.39 -6.55
CA TYR A 134 24.55 8.72 -6.14
C TYR A 134 24.23 9.64 -7.31
N ALA A 135 24.82 9.40 -8.49
CA ALA A 135 24.53 10.19 -9.67
C ALA A 135 23.04 10.14 -10.05
N ILE A 136 22.36 9.00 -9.86
CA ILE A 136 20.92 8.89 -10.17
C ILE A 136 20.06 9.74 -9.22
N LEU A 137 20.49 9.90 -7.96
CA LEU A 137 19.79 10.69 -6.96
C LEU A 137 20.00 12.20 -7.17
N GLY A 138 21.04 12.59 -7.91
CA GLY A 138 21.38 13.97 -8.24
C GLY A 138 20.88 14.43 -9.62
N ARG A 139 20.25 13.53 -10.39
CA ARG A 139 19.68 13.85 -11.70
C ARG A 139 18.43 14.72 -11.54
N GLU A 140 18.43 15.90 -12.18
CA GLU A 140 17.28 16.83 -12.14
C GLU A 140 16.06 16.28 -12.87
N ASP A 141 16.27 15.34 -13.80
CA ASP A 141 15.24 14.72 -14.64
C ASP A 141 14.72 13.38 -14.09
N ALA A 142 15.33 12.84 -13.03
CA ALA A 142 14.94 11.55 -12.46
C ALA A 142 13.78 11.70 -11.46
N GLU A 143 12.72 10.91 -11.67
CA GLU A 143 11.58 10.83 -10.75
C GLU A 143 11.62 9.44 -10.09
N LEU A 144 12.28 9.32 -8.94
CA LEU A 144 12.44 8.02 -8.28
C LEU A 144 11.32 7.71 -7.29
N ALA A 145 10.98 6.43 -7.21
CA ALA A 145 10.03 5.86 -6.28
C ALA A 145 10.44 4.44 -5.88
N THR A 146 9.85 3.92 -4.81
CA THR A 146 10.09 2.56 -4.34
C THR A 146 8.81 1.79 -4.14
N THR A 147 8.91 0.47 -4.24
CA THR A 147 7.85 -0.47 -3.84
C THR A 147 8.50 -1.82 -3.51
N THR A 148 7.69 -2.82 -3.17
CA THR A 148 8.17 -4.14 -2.77
C THR A 148 7.73 -5.20 -3.77
N VAL A 149 8.61 -6.15 -4.08
CA VAL A 149 8.27 -7.31 -4.93
C VAL A 149 7.22 -8.17 -4.22
N ILE A 150 6.07 -8.39 -4.87
CA ILE A 150 4.99 -9.21 -4.33
C ILE A 150 4.88 -10.59 -4.98
N ASP A 151 5.44 -10.75 -6.17
CA ASP A 151 5.43 -11.98 -6.98
C ASP A 151 6.83 -12.23 -7.55
N GLU A 152 7.37 -13.44 -7.35
CA GLU A 152 8.70 -13.84 -7.84
C GLU A 152 8.65 -14.28 -9.31
N SER A 153 7.52 -14.80 -9.78
CA SER A 153 7.41 -15.52 -11.07
C SER A 153 7.71 -14.62 -12.28
N THR A 154 7.29 -13.36 -12.20
CA THR A 154 7.45 -12.35 -13.24
C THR A 154 8.65 -11.43 -12.99
N SER A 155 9.24 -11.49 -11.79
CA SER A 155 10.24 -10.53 -11.31
C SER A 155 11.64 -10.71 -11.89
N GLY A 156 11.86 -11.75 -12.70
CA GLY A 156 13.17 -12.10 -13.24
C GLY A 156 14.15 -12.61 -12.18
N GLY A 157 13.67 -13.22 -11.10
CA GLY A 157 14.51 -13.81 -10.05
C GLY A 157 14.70 -12.96 -8.79
N LEU A 158 13.92 -11.89 -8.60
CA LEU A 158 13.86 -11.19 -7.32
C LEU A 158 13.00 -11.95 -6.32
N LYS A 159 13.37 -11.87 -5.05
CA LYS A 159 12.60 -12.49 -3.97
C LYS A 159 11.44 -11.62 -3.53
N LYS A 160 10.34 -12.25 -3.15
CA LYS A 160 9.21 -11.55 -2.54
C LYS A 160 9.70 -10.80 -1.29
N GLY A 161 9.26 -9.57 -1.12
CA GLY A 161 9.76 -8.69 -0.05
C GLY A 161 10.99 -7.87 -0.45
N THR A 162 11.60 -8.11 -1.62
CA THR A 162 12.71 -7.27 -2.09
C THR A 162 12.20 -5.86 -2.38
N LEU A 163 12.81 -4.87 -1.73
CA LEU A 163 12.56 -3.46 -1.99
C LEU A 163 13.20 -3.09 -3.33
N VAL A 164 12.47 -2.38 -4.19
CA VAL A 164 12.97 -1.96 -5.52
C VAL A 164 12.87 -0.46 -5.65
N LEU A 165 13.91 0.15 -6.22
CA LEU A 165 13.98 1.55 -6.61
C LEU A 165 13.77 1.63 -8.13
N PHE A 166 12.80 2.43 -8.54
CA PHE A 166 12.45 2.61 -9.94
C PHE A 166 12.30 4.08 -10.31
N ASP A 167 12.53 4.36 -11.59
CA ASP A 167 12.47 5.70 -12.17
C ASP A 167 11.24 5.82 -13.07
N THR A 168 10.34 6.77 -12.74
CA THR A 168 9.09 7.05 -13.49
C THR A 168 9.26 8.07 -14.60
N SER A 169 10.43 8.70 -14.72
CA SER A 169 10.71 9.72 -15.73
C SER A 169 10.85 9.13 -17.14
N VAL A 170 11.28 7.88 -17.25
CA VAL A 170 11.58 7.22 -18.53
C VAL A 170 10.40 6.38 -19.00
N ARG A 171 9.56 6.94 -19.88
CA ARG A 171 8.36 6.25 -20.40
C ARG A 171 8.54 5.53 -21.75
N GLU A 172 9.53 5.87 -22.58
CA GLU A 172 9.51 5.42 -23.99
C GLU A 172 10.83 4.94 -24.63
N LYS A 173 11.91 4.69 -23.89
CA LYS A 173 13.13 4.08 -24.46
C LYS A 173 13.70 3.01 -23.52
N LEU A 174 13.52 1.72 -23.84
CA LEU A 174 13.78 0.64 -22.89
C LEU A 174 14.93 -0.30 -23.34
N PRO A 175 16.09 -0.21 -22.66
CA PRO A 175 16.89 -1.42 -22.40
C PRO A 175 17.16 -1.58 -20.90
N ALA A 176 16.17 -2.05 -20.14
CA ALA A 176 16.35 -2.60 -18.78
C ALA A 176 15.65 -3.96 -18.72
N GLU A 177 16.17 -4.91 -17.93
CA GLU A 177 15.61 -6.26 -17.88
C GLU A 177 14.30 -6.36 -17.07
N ARG A 178 14.01 -5.36 -16.21
CA ARG A 178 12.86 -5.36 -15.30
C ARG A 178 12.16 -4.00 -15.21
N TYR A 179 10.84 -4.06 -15.04
CA TYR A 179 9.93 -2.93 -15.07
C TYR A 179 9.00 -2.96 -13.87
N ILE A 180 8.57 -1.77 -13.42
CA ILE A 180 7.37 -1.65 -12.59
C ILE A 180 6.18 -1.52 -13.52
N VAL A 181 5.23 -2.43 -13.35
CA VAL A 181 3.98 -2.43 -14.10
C VAL A 181 2.81 -2.31 -13.15
N ARG A 182 1.74 -1.69 -13.66
CA ARG A 182 0.46 -1.58 -12.99
C ARG A 182 -0.56 -2.45 -13.70
N ASP A 183 -1.15 -3.35 -12.94
CA ASP A 183 -2.30 -4.17 -13.34
C ASP A 183 -3.48 -3.83 -12.42
N GLY A 184 -4.40 -3.00 -12.92
CA GLY A 184 -5.48 -2.42 -12.12
C GLY A 184 -4.97 -1.61 -10.92
N LYS A 185 -5.14 -2.18 -9.72
CA LYS A 185 -4.70 -1.59 -8.43
C LYS A 185 -3.40 -2.19 -7.89
N VAL A 186 -2.76 -3.08 -8.63
CA VAL A 186 -1.59 -3.80 -8.15
C VAL A 186 -0.34 -3.35 -8.91
N LEU A 187 0.77 -3.18 -8.18
CA LEU A 187 2.11 -3.01 -8.73
C LEU A 187 2.87 -4.32 -8.68
N THR A 188 3.44 -4.70 -9.81
CA THR A 188 4.32 -5.87 -9.92
C THR A 188 5.63 -5.50 -10.58
N VAL A 189 6.63 -6.33 -10.33
CA VAL A 189 7.88 -6.31 -11.08
C VAL A 189 7.78 -7.32 -12.19
N SER A 190 7.92 -6.88 -13.43
CA SER A 190 7.86 -7.75 -14.61
C SER A 190 9.11 -7.61 -15.46
N THR A 191 9.62 -8.72 -16.02
CA THR A 191 10.61 -8.65 -17.12
C THR A 191 9.93 -8.30 -18.43
N LYS A 192 10.73 -7.98 -19.46
CA LYS A 192 10.22 -7.62 -20.79
C LYS A 192 9.35 -8.74 -21.39
N GLU A 193 9.73 -9.99 -21.17
CA GLU A 193 9.07 -11.18 -21.71
C GLU A 193 7.72 -11.47 -21.06
N HIS A 194 7.49 -10.94 -19.85
CA HIS A 194 6.29 -11.16 -19.06
C HIS A 194 5.31 -9.97 -19.08
N LEU A 195 5.53 -8.98 -19.94
CA LEU A 195 4.63 -7.83 -20.08
C LEU A 195 3.35 -8.24 -20.82
N GLY A 196 2.21 -8.08 -20.16
CA GLY A 196 0.88 -8.28 -20.76
C GLY A 196 0.37 -7.04 -21.51
N PRO A 197 -0.58 -7.21 -22.45
CA PRO A 197 -1.10 -6.10 -23.27
C PRO A 197 -1.93 -5.07 -22.48
N ASP A 198 -2.57 -5.48 -21.38
CA ASP A 198 -3.41 -4.62 -20.54
C ASP A 198 -2.63 -3.94 -19.38
N GLN A 199 -1.34 -4.24 -19.25
CA GLN A 199 -0.49 -3.72 -18.19
C GLN A 199 0.07 -2.34 -18.56
N THR A 200 0.06 -1.42 -17.61
CA THR A 200 0.68 -0.10 -17.78
C THR A 200 2.10 -0.12 -17.21
N VAL A 201 3.12 0.06 -18.04
CA VAL A 201 4.51 0.26 -17.58
C VAL A 201 4.62 1.64 -16.94
N LEU A 202 5.02 1.69 -15.67
CA LEU A 202 5.12 2.92 -14.89
C LEU A 202 6.55 3.45 -14.81
N GLY A 203 7.53 2.57 -14.90
CA GLY A 203 8.93 2.94 -14.75
C GLY A 203 9.86 1.75 -14.88
N ARG A 204 11.15 2.05 -14.95
CA ARG A 204 12.22 1.05 -15.04
C ARG A 204 12.80 0.83 -13.67
N ILE A 205 13.08 -0.43 -13.32
CA ILE A 205 13.81 -0.71 -12.09
C ILE A 205 15.26 -0.27 -12.30
N ALA A 206 15.68 0.67 -11.47
CA ALA A 206 17.06 1.12 -11.43
C ALA A 206 17.90 0.22 -10.51
N TYR A 207 17.34 -0.18 -9.35
CA TYR A 207 18.04 -1.00 -8.37
C TYR A 207 17.08 -1.94 -7.62
N ALA A 208 17.56 -3.14 -7.30
CA ALA A 208 16.97 -3.99 -6.28
C ALA A 208 17.78 -3.83 -4.98
N LEU A 209 17.12 -3.38 -3.92
CA LEU A 209 17.72 -3.04 -2.64
C LEU A 209 17.87 -4.31 -1.79
N THR A 210 18.73 -5.21 -2.22
CA THR A 210 19.12 -6.40 -1.47
C THR A 210 20.39 -6.05 -0.68
N PRO A 211 20.42 -6.19 0.66
CA PRO A 211 21.64 -5.97 1.42
C PRO A 211 22.74 -6.89 0.89
N GLN A 212 23.89 -6.33 0.51
CA GLN A 212 25.08 -7.13 0.23
C GLN A 212 25.47 -7.83 1.56
N SER A 213 25.68 -9.14 1.50
CA SER A 213 26.14 -9.93 2.65
C SER A 213 27.57 -9.57 3.03
#